data_AF-A0AAX0IVU6-F1
#
_entry.id   AF-A0AAX0IVU6-F1
#
_cell.length_a   1.000
_cell.length_b   1.000
_cell.length_c   1.000
_cell.angle_alpha   90.00
_cell.angle_beta   90.00
_cell.angle_gamma   90.00
#
_symmetry.space_group_name_H-M   'P 1'
#
loop_
_entity.id
_entity.type
_entity.pdbx_description
1 polymer ?
#
loop_
_entity_poly.entity_id
_entity_poly.type
_entity_poly.pdbx_seq_one_letter_code
_entity_poly.pdbx_strand_id
1 'polypeptide(L)'
;MLLGLCFLVGCFFKPQITKEQQNNVVTWIARGYEVKEVEFISFTKNNSTGSYILKVKINNDDSMVSNLSIFHYEYLNSQDGIIALSPREDFKSIKKKKSLAPNEKVSIEGIKIKYLGEK
;
A
#
# COMPACT_ATOMS: atom_id res chain seq x y z
N MET A 1 33.52 32.65 -10.05
CA MET A 1 32.13 32.16 -10.11
C MET A 1 31.99 31.06 -9.07
N LEU A 2 31.41 31.37 -7.91
CA LEU A 2 31.16 30.37 -6.88
C LEU A 2 29.95 29.53 -7.31
N LEU A 3 30.18 28.23 -7.54
CA LEU A 3 29.11 27.23 -7.47
C LEU A 3 28.64 27.16 -6.01
N GLY A 4 27.70 28.03 -5.66
CA GLY A 4 27.02 28.04 -4.38
C GLY A 4 25.80 27.14 -4.46
N LEU A 5 26.02 25.88 -4.09
CA LEU A 5 25.06 24.84 -3.81
C LEU A 5 23.84 25.38 -3.03
N CYS A 6 22.82 25.84 -3.73
CA CYS A 6 21.48 26.03 -3.17
C CYS A 6 20.91 24.64 -2.87
N PHE A 7 21.38 24.01 -1.79
CA PHE A 7 20.56 23.09 -1.03
C PHE A 7 19.33 23.89 -0.61
N LEU A 8 18.30 23.83 -1.44
CA LEU A 8 16.93 24.16 -1.09
C LEU A 8 16.49 23.15 -0.02
N VAL A 9 16.98 23.39 1.20
CA VAL A 9 16.50 22.83 2.46
C VAL A 9 15.02 23.23 2.55
N GLY A 10 14.13 22.38 2.03
CA GLY A 10 12.70 22.68 2.02
C GLY A 10 11.84 21.88 1.03
N CYS A 11 12.41 21.17 0.06
CA CYS A 11 11.63 20.17 -0.68
C CYS A 11 11.62 18.86 0.13
N PHE A 12 10.60 18.69 0.97
CA PHE A 12 10.27 17.37 1.53
C PHE A 12 10.10 16.39 0.36
N PHE A 13 11.09 15.53 0.12
CA PHE A 13 10.97 14.44 -0.83
C PHE A 13 9.81 13.57 -0.36
N LYS A 14 8.68 13.62 -1.08
CA LYS A 14 7.59 12.69 -0.85
C LYS A 14 8.15 11.27 -1.04
N PRO A 15 7.85 10.33 -0.13
CA PRO A 15 8.35 8.99 -0.29
C PRO A 15 7.80 8.42 -1.61
N GLN A 16 8.65 7.71 -2.34
CA GLN A 16 8.27 7.06 -3.59
C GLN A 16 7.96 5.59 -3.32
N ILE A 17 7.01 5.05 -4.08
CA ILE A 17 6.67 3.63 -4.06
C ILE A 17 6.57 3.16 -5.51
N THR A 18 7.22 2.04 -5.85
CA THR A 18 7.23 1.53 -7.22
C THR A 18 5.92 0.80 -7.55
N LYS A 19 5.67 0.55 -8.84
CA LYS A 19 4.54 -0.27 -9.28
C LYS A 19 4.62 -1.70 -8.74
N GLU A 20 5.82 -2.27 -8.68
CA GLU A 20 6.06 -3.60 -8.13
C GLU A 20 5.75 -3.65 -6.62
N GLN A 21 6.22 -2.66 -5.86
CA GLN A 21 5.90 -2.56 -4.43
C GLN A 21 4.40 -2.42 -4.17
N GLN A 22 3.69 -1.68 -5.02
CA GLN A 22 2.23 -1.61 -4.97
C GLN A 22 1.60 -2.99 -5.28
N ASN A 23 2.07 -3.73 -6.28
CA ASN A 23 1.61 -5.09 -6.56
C ASN A 23 1.82 -6.05 -5.38
N ASN A 24 2.94 -5.91 -4.67
CA ASN A 24 3.24 -6.71 -3.48
C ASN A 24 2.20 -6.45 -2.39
N VAL A 25 1.83 -5.19 -2.15
CA VAL A 25 0.75 -4.83 -1.22
C VAL A 25 -0.60 -5.40 -1.67
N VAL A 26 -0.94 -5.36 -2.95
CA VAL A 26 -2.18 -5.99 -3.46
C VAL A 26 -2.19 -7.49 -3.19
N THR A 27 -1.04 -8.16 -3.34
CA THR A 27 -0.88 -9.58 -3.02
C THR A 27 -1.15 -9.85 -1.53
N TRP A 28 -0.60 -9.02 -0.63
CA TRP A 28 -0.83 -9.14 0.81
C TRP A 28 -2.30 -8.97 1.19
N ILE A 29 -3.01 -8.04 0.54
CA ILE A 29 -4.45 -7.82 0.74
C ILE A 29 -5.23 -9.02 0.20
N ALA A 30 -4.94 -9.47 -1.02
CA ALA A 30 -5.66 -10.56 -1.69
C ALA A 30 -5.52 -11.91 -0.95
N ARG A 31 -4.52 -12.09 -0.08
CA ARG A 31 -4.44 -13.26 0.83
C ARG A 31 -5.53 -13.27 1.90
N GLY A 32 -5.97 -12.09 2.35
CA GLY A 32 -6.96 -11.93 3.42
C GLY A 32 -8.39 -11.66 2.94
N TYR A 33 -8.55 -11.11 1.73
CA TYR A 33 -9.81 -10.50 1.29
C TYR A 33 -10.14 -10.85 -0.18
N GLU A 34 -11.44 -10.89 -0.49
CA GLU A 34 -11.97 -10.98 -1.85
C GLU A 34 -12.06 -9.57 -2.45
N VAL A 35 -11.08 -9.22 -3.29
CA VAL A 35 -10.92 -7.86 -3.81
C VAL A 35 -11.03 -7.85 -5.33
N LYS A 36 -11.75 -6.85 -5.85
CA LYS A 36 -11.94 -6.58 -7.29
C LYS A 36 -11.15 -5.36 -7.75
N GLU A 37 -11.00 -4.36 -6.89
CA GLU A 37 -10.25 -3.14 -7.20
C GLU A 37 -9.45 -2.66 -5.98
N VAL A 38 -8.23 -2.18 -6.23
CA VAL A 38 -7.41 -1.44 -5.24
C VAL A 38 -6.97 -0.12 -5.87
N GLU A 39 -7.30 0.98 -5.20
CA GLU A 39 -6.83 2.31 -5.55
C GLU A 39 -5.87 2.81 -4.48
N PHE A 40 -4.64 3.14 -4.90
CA PHE A 40 -3.64 3.73 -4.02
C PHE A 40 -3.84 5.26 -4.00
N ILE A 41 -4.21 5.79 -2.83
CA ILE A 41 -4.59 7.20 -2.67
C ILE A 41 -3.40 8.07 -2.28
N SER A 42 -2.59 7.59 -1.33
CA SER A 42 -1.40 8.31 -0.88
C SER A 42 -0.37 7.39 -0.23
N PHE A 43 0.89 7.81 -0.30
CA PHE A 43 2.01 7.19 0.41
C PHE A 43 2.78 8.28 1.16
N THR A 44 2.84 8.18 2.49
CA THR A 44 3.48 9.19 3.35
C THR A 44 4.41 8.52 4.34
N LYS A 45 5.39 9.27 4.84
CA LYS A 45 6.30 8.83 5.91
C LYS A 45 5.90 9.50 7.21
N ASN A 46 5.74 8.70 8.26
CA ASN A 46 5.68 9.21 9.63
C ASN A 46 7.10 9.46 10.11
N ASN A 47 7.50 10.73 10.21
CA ASN A 47 8.86 11.09 10.60
C ASN A 47 9.18 10.80 12.08
N SER A 48 8.17 10.65 12.94
CA SER A 48 8.38 10.35 14.36
C SER A 48 8.73 8.89 14.59
N THR A 49 8.15 7.97 13.82
CA THR A 49 8.36 6.52 13.95
C THR A 49 9.25 5.94 12.85
N GLY A 50 9.48 6.69 11.76
CA GLY A 50 10.15 6.20 10.55
C GLY A 50 9.28 5.31 9.66
N SER A 51 8.08 4.91 10.12
CA SER A 51 7.16 4.05 9.39
C SER A 51 6.49 4.79 8.23
N TYR A 52 5.96 4.04 7.27
CA TYR A 52 5.22 4.58 6.14
C TYR A 52 3.73 4.27 6.29
N ILE A 53 2.88 5.16 5.78
CA ILE A 53 1.44 4.99 5.75
C ILE A 53 1.02 4.97 4.28
N LEU A 54 0.37 3.88 3.90
CA LEU A 54 -0.19 3.70 2.56
C LEU A 54 -1.71 3.72 2.68
N LYS A 55 -2.35 4.74 2.10
CA LYS A 55 -3.80 4.86 2.09
C LYS A 55 -4.35 4.21 0.83
N VAL A 56 -5.28 3.27 0.99
CA VAL A 56 -5.90 2.54 -0.13
C VAL A 56 -7.43 2.59 -0.04
N LYS A 57 -8.10 2.62 -1.20
CA LYS A 57 -9.54 2.39 -1.35
C LYS A 57 -9.75 1.04 -2.01
N ILE A 58 -10.69 0.26 -1.47
CA ILE A 58 -10.99 -1.10 -1.94
C ILE A 58 -12.32 -1.09 -2.69
N ASN A 59 -12.39 -1.82 -3.79
CA ASN A 59 -13.60 -2.05 -4.58
C ASN A 59 -14.32 -0.77 -5.06
N ASN A 60 -13.58 0.34 -5.19
CA ASN A 60 -14.13 1.66 -5.52
C ASN A 60 -15.27 2.11 -4.58
N ASP A 61 -15.22 1.68 -3.32
CA ASP A 61 -16.21 2.01 -2.30
C ASP A 61 -15.62 3.02 -1.31
N ASP A 62 -16.26 4.18 -1.17
CA ASP A 62 -15.80 5.26 -0.29
C ASP A 62 -15.87 4.90 1.20
N SER A 63 -16.66 3.88 1.57
CA SER A 63 -16.67 3.31 2.92
C SER A 63 -15.53 2.32 3.17
N MET A 64 -14.88 1.81 2.12
CA MET A 64 -13.82 0.80 2.22
C MET A 64 -12.42 1.41 2.03
N VAL A 65 -12.07 2.37 2.89
CA VAL A 65 -10.76 3.05 2.89
C VAL A 65 -9.93 2.60 4.07
N SER A 66 -8.69 2.15 3.81
CA SER A 66 -7.77 1.67 4.86
C SER A 66 -6.45 2.43 4.84
N ASN A 67 -5.92 2.71 6.04
CA ASN A 67 -4.55 3.17 6.24
C ASN A 67 -3.68 1.99 6.64
N LEU A 68 -2.73 1.64 5.78
CA LEU A 68 -1.83 0.50 5.98
C LEU A 68 -0.50 0.99 6.56
N SER A 69 -0.14 0.50 7.74
CA SER A 69 1.13 0.83 8.39
C SER A 69 2.23 -0.11 7.91
N ILE A 70 3.26 0.46 7.28
CA ILE A 70 4.44 -0.24 6.80
C ILE A 70 5.62 0.16 7.69
N PHE A 71 5.99 -0.71 8.63
CA PHE A 71 7.03 -0.39 9.63
C PHE A 71 8.42 -0.20 9.01
N HIS A 72 8.75 -1.02 8.01
CA HIS A 72 10.03 -0.99 7.30
C HIS A 72 9.78 -0.94 5.80
N TYR A 73 10.45 -0.02 5.10
CA TYR A 73 10.26 0.19 3.66
C TYR A 73 10.61 -1.06 2.86
N GLU A 74 11.63 -1.79 3.31
CA GLU A 74 12.16 -3.00 2.70
C GLU A 74 11.13 -4.12 2.61
N TYR A 75 10.10 -4.12 3.47
CA TYR A 75 9.01 -5.09 3.40
C TYR A 75 8.28 -5.00 2.06
N LEU A 76 8.16 -3.80 1.48
CA LEU A 76 7.50 -3.60 0.20
C LEU A 76 8.21 -4.31 -0.97
N ASN A 77 9.48 -4.71 -0.80
CA ASN A 77 10.24 -5.43 -1.82
C ASN A 77 9.92 -6.94 -1.85
N SER A 78 9.07 -7.42 -0.94
CA SER A 78 8.69 -8.83 -0.85
C SER A 78 7.23 -9.03 -1.25
N GLN A 79 6.96 -10.03 -2.09
CA GLN A 79 5.60 -10.53 -2.29
C GLN A 79 5.07 -11.30 -1.09
N ASP A 80 5.94 -11.80 -0.21
CA ASP A 80 5.54 -12.55 0.98
C ASP A 80 5.11 -11.59 2.08
N GLY A 81 3.90 -11.81 2.60
CA GLY A 81 3.30 -10.93 3.60
C GLY A 81 1.78 -11.02 3.64
N ILE A 82 1.20 -10.54 4.74
CA ILE A 82 -0.23 -10.33 4.88
C ILE A 82 -0.44 -8.95 5.49
N ILE A 83 -1.54 -8.29 5.13
CA ILE A 83 -1.89 -7.01 5.74
C ILE A 83 -3.38 -6.98 6.03
N ALA A 84 -3.72 -6.54 7.24
CA ALA A 84 -5.10 -6.36 7.65
C ALA A 84 -5.59 -4.98 7.19
N LEU A 85 -6.83 -4.92 6.72
CA LEU A 85 -7.53 -3.69 6.43
C LEU A 85 -8.22 -3.18 7.70
N SER A 86 -8.20 -1.86 7.90
CA SER A 86 -8.74 -1.20 9.09
C SER A 86 -9.55 0.05 8.75
N PRO A 87 -10.65 0.33 9.46
CA PRO A 87 -11.17 -0.44 10.60
C PRO A 87 -11.79 -1.78 10.14
N ARG A 88 -11.74 -2.80 11.00
CA ARG A 88 -12.05 -4.19 10.60
C ARG A 88 -13.48 -4.36 10.08
N GLU A 89 -14.44 -3.65 10.66
CA GLU A 89 -15.87 -3.83 10.35
C GLU A 89 -16.21 -3.48 8.90
N ASP A 90 -15.56 -2.45 8.34
CA ASP A 90 -15.77 -1.98 6.96
C ASP A 90 -15.43 -3.06 5.92
N PHE A 91 -14.53 -3.99 6.26
CA PHE A 91 -14.04 -5.03 5.35
C PHE A 91 -14.55 -6.43 5.68
N LYS A 92 -15.46 -6.55 6.65
CA LYS A 92 -15.96 -7.85 7.13
C LYS A 92 -16.68 -8.64 6.03
N SER A 93 -17.42 -7.94 5.18
CA SER A 93 -18.19 -8.53 4.06
C SER A 93 -17.31 -9.18 3.00
N ILE A 94 -16.08 -8.70 2.82
CA ILE A 94 -15.12 -9.21 1.82
C ILE A 94 -13.99 -10.04 2.43
N LYS A 95 -13.99 -10.25 3.74
CA LYS A 95 -12.96 -11.04 4.41
C LYS A 95 -13.13 -12.51 4.06
N LYS A 96 -12.04 -13.15 3.62
CA LYS A 96 -12.05 -14.60 3.34
C LYS A 96 -12.30 -15.37 4.64
N LYS A 97 -13.05 -16.47 4.54
CA LYS A 97 -13.27 -17.42 5.67
C LYS A 97 -11.95 -17.98 6.20
N LYS A 98 -11.01 -18.26 5.29
CA LYS A 98 -9.65 -18.69 5.59
C LYS A 98 -8.67 -17.81 4.83
N SER A 99 -7.81 -17.12 5.57
CA SER A 99 -6.70 -16.36 4.97
C SER A 99 -5.59 -17.32 4.55
N LEU A 100 -4.89 -16.95 3.48
CA LEU A 100 -3.71 -17.66 3.00
C LEU A 100 -2.48 -17.30 3.83
N ALA A 101 -1.52 -18.22 3.92
CA ALA A 101 -0.26 -18.01 4.61
C ALA A 101 0.59 -16.95 3.89
N PRO A 102 1.52 -16.26 4.59
CA PRO A 102 2.28 -15.14 4.02
C PRO A 102 3.06 -15.44 2.74
N ASN A 103 3.47 -16.69 2.51
CA ASN A 103 4.24 -17.14 1.35
C ASN A 103 3.41 -17.95 0.33
N GLU A 104 2.11 -18.16 0.58
CA GLU A 104 1.25 -18.82 -0.39
C GLU A 104 1.09 -17.93 -1.62
N LYS A 105 1.19 -18.54 -2.81
CA LYS A 105 1.05 -17.82 -4.08
C LYS A 105 -0.38 -17.32 -4.24
N VAL A 106 -0.51 -16.06 -4.62
CA VAL A 106 -1.79 -15.41 -4.95
C VAL A 106 -1.62 -14.69 -6.27
N SER A 107 -2.55 -14.91 -7.19
CA SER A 107 -2.63 -14.09 -8.40
C SER A 107 -3.40 -12.81 -8.08
N ILE A 108 -2.88 -11.69 -8.56
CA ILE A 108 -3.59 -10.41 -8.59
C ILE A 108 -4.19 -10.14 -9.98
N GLU A 109 -4.12 -11.11 -10.88
CA GLU A 109 -4.79 -11.07 -12.19
C GLU A 109 -6.30 -10.92 -12.01
N GLY A 110 -6.90 -10.00 -12.77
CA GLY A 110 -8.32 -9.66 -12.65
C GLY A 110 -8.66 -8.65 -11.54
N ILE A 111 -7.69 -8.30 -10.66
CA ILE A 111 -7.85 -7.16 -9.74
C ILE A 111 -7.47 -5.89 -10.51
N LYS A 112 -8.39 -4.94 -10.58
CA LYS A 112 -8.09 -3.62 -11.13
C LYS A 112 -7.24 -2.84 -10.14
N ILE A 113 -6.10 -2.32 -10.58
CA ILE A 113 -5.19 -1.57 -9.73
C ILE A 113 -5.04 -0.16 -10.29
N LYS A 114 -5.37 0.86 -9.48
CA LYS A 114 -5.09 2.27 -9.78
C LYS A 114 -3.85 2.67 -8.97
N TYR A 115 -2.72 2.80 -9.66
CA TYR A 115 -1.43 3.06 -9.04
C TYR A 115 -1.22 4.53 -8.70
N LEU A 116 -0.46 4.79 -7.64
CA LEU A 116 0.12 6.11 -7.39
C LEU A 116 1.10 6.47 -8.50
N GLY A 117 0.97 7.69 -9.01
CA GLY A 117 1.87 8.25 -10.03
C GLY A 117 1.52 7.92 -11.47
N GLU A 118 0.52 7.08 -11.72
CA GLU A 118 -0.09 6.96 -13.05
C GLU A 118 -1.11 8.09 -13.23
N LYS A 119 -0.95 8.88 -14.29
CA LYS A 119 -1.89 9.92 -14.75
C LYS A 119 -2.56 9.46 -16.04
#